data_AF-A0A7X6CBA0-F1
#
_entry.id   AF-A0A7X6CBA0-F1
#
_cell.length_a   1.000
_cell.length_b   1.000
_cell.length_c   1.000
_cell.angle_alpha   90.00
_cell.angle_beta   90.00
_cell.angle_gamma   90.00
#
_symmetry.space_group_name_H-M   'P 1'
#
loop_
_entity.id
_entity.type
_entity.pdbx_description
1 polymer ?
#
loop_
_entity_poly.entity_id
_entity_poly.type
_entity_poly.pdbx_seq_one_letter_code
_entity_poly.pdbx_strand_id
1 'polypeptide(L)'
;MLDRLETQLSQTTWLCGNRYSLADTVWTTVLNRLDELKFNYLWVDQARPALNSYLNHLRFRPSFKAAIQRDKMPLPMLLAGLRRVFLGI
;
A
#
# COMPACT_ATOMS: atom_id res chain seq x y z
N MET A 1 6.98 -11.67 4.51
CA MET A 1 5.57 -11.58 4.04
C MET A 1 5.47 -11.06 2.61
N LEU A 2 6.14 -9.96 2.25
CA LEU A 2 6.09 -9.41 0.88
C LEU A 2 6.56 -10.40 -0.20
N ASP A 3 7.54 -11.26 0.08
CA ASP A 3 8.00 -12.29 -0.88
C ASP A 3 6.93 -13.34 -1.18
N ARG A 4 6.05 -13.62 -0.19
CA ARG A 4 4.89 -14.51 -0.41
C ARG A 4 3.84 -13.83 -1.28
N LEU A 5 3.63 -12.52 -1.10
CA LEU A 5 2.75 -11.76 -2.01
C LEU A 5 3.30 -11.75 -3.42
N GLU A 6 4.60 -11.51 -3.58
CA GLU A 6 5.27 -11.54 -4.89
C GLU A 6 5.09 -12.90 -5.57
N THR A 7 5.33 -13.99 -4.84
CA THR A 7 5.17 -15.36 -5.36
C THR A 7 3.71 -15.66 -5.74
N GLN A 8 2.74 -15.21 -4.93
CA GLN A 8 1.32 -15.40 -5.23
C GLN A 8 0.88 -14.58 -6.46
N LEU A 9 1.29 -13.32 -6.53
CA LEU A 9 0.92 -12.37 -7.57
C LEU A 9 1.64 -12.64 -8.90
N SER A 10 2.74 -13.39 -8.89
CA SER A 10 3.35 -13.87 -10.13
C SER A 10 2.50 -14.94 -10.84
N GLN A 11 1.56 -15.55 -10.11
CA GLN A 11 0.68 -16.61 -10.63
C GLN A 11 -0.77 -16.16 -10.84
N THR A 12 -1.18 -15.06 -10.22
CA THR A 12 -2.58 -14.63 -10.14
C THR A 12 -2.72 -13.12 -10.33
N THR A 13 -3.82 -12.66 -10.90
CA THR A 13 -4.07 -11.20 -11.09
C THR A 13 -4.38 -10.48 -9.79
N TRP A 14 -5.09 -11.16 -8.89
CA TRP A 14 -5.48 -10.72 -7.55
C TRP A 14 -5.06 -11.78 -6.54
N LEU A 15 -4.97 -11.44 -5.26
CA LEU A 15 -4.38 -12.33 -4.25
C LEU A 15 -5.07 -13.70 -4.13
N CYS A 16 -6.39 -13.76 -4.40
CA CYS A 16 -7.18 -14.98 -4.37
C CYS A 16 -7.53 -15.53 -5.77
N GLY A 17 -6.82 -15.13 -6.82
CA GLY A 17 -7.01 -15.62 -8.19
C GLY A 17 -7.33 -14.51 -9.19
N ASN A 18 -8.32 -14.73 -10.07
CA ASN A 18 -8.62 -13.81 -11.17
C ASN A 18 -9.69 -12.76 -10.84
N ARG A 19 -10.22 -12.79 -9.61
CA ARG A 19 -11.22 -11.84 -9.13
C ARG A 19 -10.74 -11.14 -7.87
N TYR A 20 -10.98 -9.84 -7.81
CA TYR A 20 -10.72 -9.05 -6.61
C TYR A 20 -11.56 -9.54 -5.44
N SER A 21 -10.95 -9.53 -4.26
CA SER A 21 -11.48 -10.15 -3.06
C SER A 21 -11.26 -9.29 -1.82
N LEU A 22 -11.70 -9.80 -0.68
CA LEU A 22 -11.46 -9.16 0.62
C LEU A 22 -9.96 -9.05 0.93
N ALA A 23 -9.15 -10.04 0.52
CA ALA A 23 -7.71 -10.00 0.72
C ALA A 23 -7.08 -8.77 0.06
N ASP A 24 -7.50 -8.46 -1.17
CA ASP A 24 -7.00 -7.31 -1.91
C ASP A 24 -7.38 -5.99 -1.25
N THR A 25 -8.59 -5.92 -0.66
CA THR A 25 -9.06 -4.76 0.09
C THR A 25 -8.22 -4.47 1.32
N VAL A 26 -7.87 -5.51 2.08
CA VAL A 26 -6.97 -5.38 3.25
C VAL A 26 -5.58 -4.92 2.81
N TRP A 27 -5.02 -5.54 1.78
CA TRP A 27 -3.68 -5.18 1.31
C TRP A 27 -3.62 -3.81 0.65
N THR A 28 -4.72 -3.31 0.11
CA THR A 28 -4.78 -1.96 -0.47
C THR A 28 -4.39 -0.88 0.53
N THR A 29 -4.94 -0.92 1.75
CA THR A 29 -4.67 0.10 2.77
C THR A 29 -3.24 -0.02 3.31
N VAL A 30 -2.77 -1.25 3.55
CA VAL A 30 -1.42 -1.53 4.04
C VAL A 30 -0.36 -1.05 3.06
N LEU A 31 -0.48 -1.43 1.78
CA LEU A 31 0.50 -1.06 0.77
C LEU A 31 0.48 0.43 0.47
N ASN A 32 -0.70 1.06 0.45
CA ASN A 32 -0.77 2.52 0.34
C ASN A 32 -0.06 3.22 1.50
N ARG A 33 -0.23 2.73 2.74
CA ARG A 33 0.43 3.33 3.90
C ARG A 33 1.96 3.22 3.81
N LEU A 34 2.47 2.07 3.38
CA LEU A 34 3.90 1.88 3.16
C LEU A 34 4.44 2.84 2.08
N ASP A 35 3.67 3.06 1.01
CA ASP A 35 4.01 4.02 -0.04
C ASP A 35 4.03 5.48 0.48
N GLU A 36 3.03 5.88 1.27
CA GLU A 36 2.98 7.20 1.93
C GLU A 36 4.17 7.43 2.87
N LEU A 37 4.63 6.37 3.54
CA LEU A 37 5.81 6.37 4.42
C LEU A 37 7.15 6.27 3.67
N LYS A 38 7.14 6.33 2.34
CA LYS A 38 8.34 6.25 1.48
C LYS A 38 9.07 4.91 1.56
N PHE A 39 8.35 3.82 1.86
CA PHE A 39 8.86 2.45 1.81
C PHE A 39 8.63 1.77 0.46
N ASN A 40 8.47 2.55 -0.61
CA ASN A 40 8.27 2.02 -1.96
C ASN A 40 9.49 1.27 -2.52
N TYR A 41 10.70 1.50 -1.98
CA TYR A 41 11.90 0.69 -2.25
C TYR A 41 11.71 -0.81 -2.01
N LEU A 42 10.68 -1.19 -1.25
CA LEU A 42 10.33 -2.60 -1.03
C LEU A 42 9.75 -3.28 -2.28
N TRP A 43 9.37 -2.56 -3.33
CA TRP A 43 8.85 -3.17 -4.56
C TRP A 43 9.28 -2.46 -5.85
N VAL A 44 9.95 -1.32 -5.78
CA VAL A 44 10.60 -0.72 -6.95
C VAL A 44 11.93 -1.41 -7.28
N ASP A 45 12.60 -0.97 -8.36
CA ASP A 45 13.95 -1.43 -8.76
C ASP A 45 14.08 -2.95 -8.92
N GLN A 46 13.05 -3.57 -9.52
CA GLN A 46 12.98 -5.02 -9.81
C GLN A 46 12.96 -5.92 -8.57
N ALA A 47 12.83 -5.38 -7.34
CA ALA A 47 12.81 -6.20 -6.14
C ALA A 47 11.59 -7.15 -6.09
N ARG A 48 10.41 -6.64 -6.47
CA ARG A 48 9.11 -7.37 -6.45
C ARG A 48 8.19 -6.89 -7.58
N PRO A 49 8.46 -7.26 -8.84
CA PRO A 49 7.76 -6.73 -10.00
C PRO A 49 6.26 -7.07 -10.04
N ALA A 50 5.85 -8.26 -9.60
CA ALA A 50 4.43 -8.64 -9.58
C ALA A 50 3.65 -7.82 -8.56
N LEU A 51 4.22 -7.60 -7.37
CA LEU A 51 3.66 -6.72 -6.35
C LEU A 51 3.55 -5.27 -6.83
N ASN A 52 4.58 -4.77 -7.52
CA ASN A 52 4.55 -3.41 -8.09
C ASN A 52 3.46 -3.26 -9.15
N SER A 53 3.32 -4.25 -10.04
CA SER A 53 2.25 -4.29 -11.04
C SER A 53 0.86 -4.32 -10.39
N TYR A 54 0.68 -5.19 -9.39
CA TYR A 54 -0.53 -5.28 -8.58
C TYR A 54 -0.89 -3.95 -7.90
N LEU A 55 0.08 -3.25 -7.33
CA LEU A 55 -0.13 -1.92 -6.74
C LEU A 55 -0.61 -0.89 -7.75
N ASN A 56 -0.06 -0.91 -8.96
CA ASN A 56 -0.53 -0.04 -10.04
C ASN A 56 -1.97 -0.39 -10.42
N HIS A 57 -2.32 -1.67 -10.53
CA HIS A 57 -3.71 -2.10 -10.76
C HIS A 57 -4.67 -1.63 -9.66
N LEU A 58 -4.28 -1.70 -8.38
CA LEU A 58 -5.08 -1.19 -7.28
C LEU A 58 -5.37 0.32 -7.43
N ARG A 59 -4.35 1.11 -7.76
CA ARG A 59 -4.47 2.58 -7.92
C ARG A 59 -5.45 3.01 -9.02
N PHE A 60 -5.63 2.20 -10.06
CA PHE A 60 -6.59 2.47 -11.13
C PHE A 60 -8.06 2.23 -10.72
N ARG A 61 -8.32 1.56 -9.59
CA ARG A 61 -9.69 1.26 -9.18
C ARG A 61 -10.43 2.51 -8.70
N PRO A 62 -11.71 2.70 -9.08
CA PRO A 62 -12.55 3.78 -8.52
C PRO A 62 -12.61 3.75 -6.99
N SER A 63 -12.63 2.55 -6.39
CA SER A 63 -12.63 2.36 -4.93
C SER A 63 -11.35 2.88 -4.27
N PHE A 64 -10.20 2.77 -4.94
CA PHE A 64 -8.93 3.31 -4.42
C PHE A 64 -9.00 4.83 -4.34
N LYS A 65 -9.46 5.49 -5.41
CA LYS A 65 -9.64 6.95 -5.41
C LYS A 65 -10.63 7.41 -4.33
N ALA A 66 -11.73 6.67 -4.16
CA ALA A 66 -12.79 7.03 -3.23
C ALA A 66 -12.39 6.85 -1.75
N ALA A 67 -11.72 5.75 -1.41
CA ALA A 67 -11.43 5.37 -0.02
C ALA A 67 -9.99 5.67 0.42
N ILE A 68 -9.02 5.59 -0.47
CA ILE A 68 -7.59 5.68 -0.13
C ILE A 68 -7.05 7.07 -0.46
N GLN A 69 -7.22 7.52 -1.71
CA GLN A 69 -6.63 8.79 -2.15
C GLN A 69 -7.29 10.01 -1.49
N ARG A 70 -8.56 9.91 -1.08
CA ARG A 70 -9.22 10.95 -0.28
C ARG A 70 -8.77 10.96 1.18
N ASP A 71 -8.41 9.80 1.72
CA ASP A 71 -7.98 9.63 3.12
C ASP A 71 -6.46 9.66 3.24
N LYS A 72 -5.85 10.78 2.81
CA LYS A 72 -4.40 10.95 2.89
C LYS A 72 -3.93 11.00 4.34
N MET A 73 -2.71 10.54 4.56
CA MET A 73 -2.05 10.66 5.85
C MET A 73 -2.14 12.09 6.43
N PRO A 74 -2.64 12.26 7.68
CA PRO A 74 -2.78 13.57 8.30
C PRO A 74 -1.42 14.05 8.83
N LEU A 75 -0.54 14.44 7.89
CA LEU A 75 0.82 14.91 8.19
C LEU A 75 0.88 15.95 9.33
N PRO A 76 -0.04 16.94 9.42
CA PRO A 76 -0.01 17.88 10.54
C PRO A 76 -0.20 17.22 11.91
N MET A 77 -1.11 16.25 12.03
CA MET A 77 -1.32 15.52 13.28
C MET A 77 -0.12 14.64 13.64
N LEU A 78 0.49 13.98 12.66
CA LEU A 78 1.69 13.17 12.90
C LEU A 78 2.87 14.02 13.35
N LEU A 79 3.12 15.16 12.70
CA LEU A 79 4.16 16.09 13.10
C LEU A 79 3.91 16.66 14.49
N ALA A 80 2.66 17.00 14.82
CA ALA A 80 2.29 17.45 16.16
C ALA A 80 2.53 16.36 17.22
N GLY A 81 2.18 15.10 16.91
CA GLY A 81 2.45 13.96 17.78
C GLY A 81 3.94 13.72 18.01
N LEU A 82 4.73 13.70 16.94
CA LEU A 82 6.20 13.56 17.01
C LEU A 82 6.82 14.69 17.82
N ARG A 83 6.42 15.94 17.56
CA ARG A 83 6.88 17.10 18.33
C ARG A 83 6.56 16.94 19.82
N ARG A 84 5.34 16.52 20.17
CA ARG A 84 4.97 16.30 21.57
C ARG A 84 5.82 15.22 22.24
N VAL A 85 6.12 14.13 21.53
CA VAL A 85 6.92 13.02 22.06
C VAL A 85 8.40 13.40 22.20
N PHE A 86 8.99 14.06 21.20
CA PHE A 86 10.44 14.31 21.15
C PHE A 86 10.86 15.66 21.73
N LEU A 87 9.98 16.67 21.73
CA LEU A 87 10.28 18.03 22.19
C LEU A 87 9.49 18.42 23.45
N GLY A 88 8.53 17.59 23.91
CA GLY A 88 7.77 17.84 25.14
C GLY A 88 6.85 19.07 25.11
N ILE A 89 6.66 19.70 23.94
CA ILE A 89 5.83 20.90 23.70
C ILE A 89 4.83 20.63 22.58
#